data_AF-A0A963T6Z5-F1
#
_entry.id   AF-A0A963T6Z5-F1
#
_cell.length_a   1.000
_cell.length_b   1.000
_cell.length_c   1.000
_cell.angle_alpha   90.00
_cell.angle_beta   90.00
_cell.angle_gamma   90.00
#
_symmetry.space_group_name_H-M   'P 1'
#
loop_
_entity.id
_entity.type
_entity.pdbx_description
1 polymer ?
#
loop_
_entity_poly.entity_id
_entity_poly.type
_entity_poly.pdbx_seq_one_letter_code
_entity_poly.pdbx_strand_id
1 'polypeptide(L)' 'MPIKFALPPASLVLCDYSKGGFFPPEMVKRRPAIIVSPRLPYRDGLCTVVPLSTTAPKRALPYVVEVSLDRPLPAPF' A
#
# COMPACT_ATOMS: atom_id res chain seq x y z
N MET A 1 -2.23 -9.94 -6.34
CA MET A 1 -3.49 -10.31 -5.66
C MET A 1 -4.53 -9.24 -5.94
N PRO A 2 -5.67 -9.57 -6.58
CA PRO A 2 -6.75 -8.61 -6.79
C PRO A 2 -7.51 -8.33 -5.48
N ILE A 3 -8.09 -7.14 -5.38
CA ILE A 3 -9.09 -6.83 -4.34
C ILE A 3 -10.41 -7.55 -4.66
N LYS A 4 -11.19 -7.92 -3.64
CA LYS A 4 -12.47 -8.62 -3.83
C LYS A 4 -13.66 -7.69 -4.05
N PHE A 5 -13.56 -6.47 -3.54
CA PHE A 5 -14.55 -5.42 -3.61
C PHE A 5 -13.86 -4.07 -3.58
N ALA A 6 -14.49 -3.05 -4.18
CA ALA A 6 -13.95 -1.71 -4.20
C ALA A 6 -13.93 -1.11 -2.78
N LEU A 7 -12.80 -0.48 -2.44
CA LEU A 7 -12.62 0.30 -1.23
C LEU A 7 -12.43 1.78 -1.63
N PRO A 8 -12.88 2.74 -0.81
CA PRO A 8 -12.70 4.15 -1.11
C PRO A 8 -11.22 4.57 -1.01
N PRO A 9 -10.83 5.67 -1.69
CA PRO A 9 -9.54 6.33 -1.44
C PRO A 9 -9.30 6.59 0.05
N ALA A 10 -8.03 6.67 0.45
CA ALA A 10 -7.57 6.80 1.83
C ALA A 10 -7.83 5.57 2.73
N SER A 11 -8.36 4.46 2.19
CA SER A 11 -8.42 3.20 2.92
C SER A 11 -7.02 2.59 3.08
N LEU A 12 -6.73 2.07 4.27
CA LEU A 12 -5.49 1.37 4.58
C LEU A 12 -5.68 -0.14 4.44
N VAL A 13 -4.81 -0.79 3.67
CA VAL A 13 -4.86 -2.22 3.37
C VAL A 13 -3.51 -2.87 3.64
N LEU A 14 -3.49 -4.19 3.89
CA LEU A 14 -2.25 -4.95 3.98
C LEU A 14 -1.99 -5.66 2.63
N CYS A 15 -0.92 -5.24 1.94
CA CYS A 15 -0.53 -5.82 0.66
C CYS A 15 0.64 -6.79 0.82
N ASP A 16 0.51 -7.97 0.23
CA ASP A 16 1.59 -8.97 0.15
C ASP A 16 2.22 -8.96 -1.25
N TYR A 17 3.33 -8.25 -1.38
CA TYR A 17 4.03 -8.09 -2.66
C TYR A 17 4.80 -9.35 -3.07
N SER A 18 5.02 -10.31 -2.15
CA SER A 18 5.69 -11.58 -2.48
C SER A 18 4.85 -12.50 -3.37
N LYS A 19 3.53 -12.31 -3.40
CA LYS A 19 2.58 -13.14 -4.15
C LYS A 19 2.36 -12.68 -5.61
N GLY A 20 2.99 -11.58 -6.03
CA GLY A 20 2.64 -10.83 -7.23
C GLY A 20 3.66 -10.87 -8.37
N GLY A 21 4.59 -11.83 -8.38
CA GLY A 21 5.66 -11.93 -9.38
C GLY A 21 6.83 -10.96 -9.17
N PHE A 22 6.80 -10.14 -8.12
CA PHE A 22 7.89 -9.23 -7.76
C PHE A 22 9.11 -10.03 -7.29
N PHE A 23 10.31 -9.58 -7.68
CA PHE A 23 11.58 -10.19 -7.31
C PHE A 23 12.62 -9.11 -6.93
N PRO A 24 13.63 -9.42 -6.11
CA PRO A 24 14.66 -8.43 -5.76
C PRO A 24 15.32 -7.84 -7.01
N PRO A 25 15.51 -6.51 -7.11
CA PRO A 25 15.55 -5.53 -6.02
C PRO A 25 14.18 -4.90 -5.66
N GLU A 26 13.08 -5.39 -6.22
CA GLU A 26 11.74 -4.91 -5.89
C GLU A 26 11.33 -5.32 -4.47
N MET A 27 10.23 -4.75 -3.99
CA MET A 27 9.74 -5.03 -2.64
C MET A 27 9.01 -6.37 -2.58
N VAL A 28 9.61 -7.38 -1.96
CA VAL A 28 9.07 -8.75 -1.89
C VAL A 28 8.64 -9.11 -0.45
N LYS A 29 7.74 -8.31 0.15
CA LYS A 29 7.26 -8.53 1.54
C LYS A 29 5.88 -7.92 1.77
N ARG A 30 5.30 -8.16 2.94
CA ARG A 30 4.05 -7.53 3.37
C ARG A 30 4.28 -6.08 3.79
N ARG A 31 3.39 -5.17 3.38
CA ARG A 31 3.39 -3.77 3.79
C ARG A 31 1.97 -3.22 3.93
N PRO A 32 1.72 -2.35 4.93
CA PRO A 32 0.55 -1.49 4.87
C PRO A 32 0.64 -0.58 3.65
N ALA A 33 -0.49 -0.30 3.00
CA ALA A 33 -0.57 0.55 1.83
C ALA A 33 -1.87 1.36 1.84
N ILE A 34 -1.84 2.57 1.30
CA ILE A 34 -3.00 3.45 1.18
C ILE A 34 -3.52 3.40 -0.25
N ILE A 35 -4.84 3.27 -0.41
CA ILE A 35 -5.50 3.38 -1.71
C ILE A 35 -5.56 4.84 -2.14
N VAL A 36 -5.04 5.14 -3.34
CA VAL A 36 -5.03 6.50 -3.90
C VAL A 36 -5.95 6.66 -5.13
N SER A 37 -6.36 5.56 -5.76
CA SER A 37 -7.29 5.62 -6.88
C SER A 37 -8.75 5.62 -6.42
N PRO A 38 -9.66 6.34 -7.10
CA PRO A 38 -11.09 6.09 -6.96
C PRO A 38 -11.44 4.69 -7.49
N ARG A 39 -12.71 4.28 -7.32
CA ARG A 39 -13.22 3.08 -7.98
C ARG A 39 -13.00 3.18 -9.49
N LEU A 40 -12.39 2.15 -10.07
CA LEU A 40 -12.13 2.07 -11.50
C LEU A 40 -13.27 1.34 -12.20
N PRO A 41 -14.07 2.00 -13.06
CA PRO A 41 -15.17 1.34 -13.78
C PRO A 41 -14.69 0.12 -14.55
N TYR A 42 -15.48 -0.96 -14.49
CA TYR A 42 -15.20 -2.25 -15.15
C TYR A 42 -13.90 -2.95 -14.70
N ARG A 43 -13.28 -2.49 -13.61
CA ARG A 43 -12.01 -2.99 -13.06
C ARG A 43 -12.05 -3.12 -11.55
N ASP A 44 -13.16 -3.64 -11.02
CA ASP A 44 -13.43 -3.71 -9.58
C ASP A 44 -12.40 -4.57 -8.79
N GLY A 45 -11.61 -5.40 -9.49
CA GLY A 45 -10.50 -6.17 -8.90
C GLY A 45 -9.18 -5.42 -8.76
N LEU A 46 -9.10 -4.14 -9.18
CA LEU A 46 -7.88 -3.35 -9.21
C LEU A 46 -8.04 -2.02 -8.46
N CYS A 47 -6.95 -1.61 -7.79
CA CYS A 47 -6.79 -0.30 -7.20
C CYS A 47 -5.31 0.11 -7.25
N THR A 48 -5.04 1.41 -7.30
CA THR A 48 -3.70 1.97 -7.14
C THR A 48 -3.43 2.21 -5.66
N VAL A 49 -2.29 1.71 -5.18
CA VAL A 49 -1.87 1.86 -3.79
C VAL A 49 -0.50 2.51 -3.69
N VAL A 50 -0.26 3.22 -2.59
CA VAL A 50 1.06 3.68 -2.16
C VAL A 50 1.45 2.91 -0.89
N PRO A 51 2.47 2.03 -0.93
CA PRO A 51 2.93 1.32 0.26
C PRO A 51 3.61 2.26 1.26
N LEU A 52 3.41 1.99 2.54
CA LEU A 52 3.99 2.72 3.65
C LEU A 52 5.23 2.00 4.20
N SER A 53 6.21 2.78 4.63
CA SER A 53 7.42 2.30 5.30
C SER A 53 7.37 2.68 6.79
N THR A 54 7.75 1.75 7.67
CA THR A 54 7.94 2.02 9.11
C THR A 54 9.36 2.46 9.43
N THR A 55 10.24 2.50 8.44
CA THR A 55 11.62 2.99 8.56
C THR A 55 11.76 4.33 7.85
N ALA A 56 12.48 5.26 8.47
CA ALA A 56 12.77 6.56 7.91
C ALA A 56 13.49 6.48 6.55
N PRO A 57 13.22 7.42 5.63
CA PRO A 57 13.89 7.48 4.33
C PRO A 57 15.38 7.80 4.51
N LYS A 58 16.24 7.21 3.68
CA LYS A 58 17.68 7.52 3.66
C LYS A 58 18.01 8.88 3.02
N ARG A 59 17.08 9.42 2.24
CA ARG A 59 17.24 10.67 1.48
C ARG A 59 15.95 11.48 1.58
N ALA A 60 16.06 12.78 1.81
CA ALA A 60 14.93 13.69 1.70
C ALA A 60 14.64 13.93 0.22
N LEU A 61 13.48 13.48 -0.26
CA LEU A 61 13.05 13.58 -1.65
C LEU A 61 11.64 14.19 -1.68
N PRO A 62 11.27 14.99 -2.69
CA PRO A 62 9.97 15.68 -2.72
C PRO A 62 8.76 14.76 -2.69
N TYR A 63 8.93 13.51 -3.10
CA TYR A 63 7.87 12.49 -3.14
C TYR A 63 7.83 11.62 -1.87
N VAL A 64 8.67 11.90 -0.88
CA VAL A 64 8.62 11.23 0.43
C VAL A 64 7.76 12.06 1.35
N VAL A 65 6.66 11.47 1.80
CA VAL A 65 5.68 12.11 2.69
C VAL A 65 5.60 11.31 3.98
N GLU A 66 5.71 11.99 5.11
CA GLU A 66 5.46 11.39 6.42
C GLU A 66 3.96 11.24 6.66
N VAL A 67 3.54 10.08 7.16
CA VAL A 67 2.16 9.78 7.47
C VAL A 67 2.07 9.36 8.93
N SER A 68 1.29 10.10 9.72
CA SER A 68 0.98 9.76 11.11
C SER A 68 -0.39 9.06 11.16
N LEU A 69 -0.50 8.02 11.97
CA LEU A 69 -1.75 7.32 12.23
C LEU A 69 -2.21 7.61 13.65
N ASP A 70 -3.49 7.93 13.83
CA ASP A 70 -4.08 8.20 15.15
C ASP A 70 -4.04 6.98 16.08
N ARG A 71 -3.94 5.79 15.49
CA ARG A 71 -3.86 4.51 16.18
C ARG A 71 -2.72 3.70 15.59
N PRO A 72 -2.02 2.88 16.40
CA PRO A 72 -1.11 1.89 15.85
C PRO A 72 -1.90 0.97 14.92
N LEU A 73 -1.22 0.46 13.90
CA LEU A 73 -1.81 -0.58 13.07
C LEU A 73 -2.15 -1.82 13.95
N PRO A 74 -2.99 -2.76 13.49
CA PRO A 74 -3.32 -3.99 14.20
C PRO A 74 -2.49 -5.19 13.73
N ALA A 75 -1.88 -5.97 14.63
CA ALA A 75 -0.97 -7.08 14.28
C ALA A 75 -1.59 -7.97 13.18
N PRO A 76 -0.82 -8.46 12.18
CA PRO A 76 0.63 -8.66 12.18
C PRO A 76 1.39 -7.76 11.19
N PHE A 77 1.16 -6.44 11.22
CA PHE A 77 1.99 -5.46 10.50
C PHE A 77 3.35 -5.28 11.16
#